data_AF-A0A409YKA1-F1
#
_entry.id   AF-A0A409YKA1-F1
#
_cell.length_a   1.000
_cell.length_b   1.000
_cell.length_c   1.000
_cell.angle_alpha   90.00
_cell.angle_beta   90.00
_cell.angle_gamma   90.00
#
_symmetry.space_group_name_H-M   'P 1'
#
loop_
_entity.id
_entity.type
_entity.pdbx_description
1 polymer ?
#
loop_
_entity_poly.entity_id
_entity_poly.type
_entity_poly.pdbx_seq_one_letter_code
_entity_poly.pdbx_strand_id
1 'polypeptide(L)'
;MTQTLRYMNRDELAELIKSDKVAKKDYVVVDVRDDDYVGGNIKGCINQPASEFLMTVDGLVSKTKDVPLVIFHCALSQVRGPKSARIYAETRQNILDKDIDHEVVVLRDGFTEFQAKYRNDPELVENWDKDFWVTE
;
A
#
# COMPACT_ATOMS: atom_id res chain seq x y z
N MET A 1 -9.37 -0.61 -22.50
CA MET A 1 -9.97 -1.53 -21.52
C MET A 1 -9.54 -1.07 -20.15
N THR A 2 -10.44 -0.71 -19.25
CA THR A 2 -10.08 -0.43 -17.85
C THR A 2 -9.68 -1.75 -17.20
N GLN A 3 -8.40 -1.91 -16.90
CA GLN A 3 -7.91 -3.08 -16.16
C GLN A 3 -8.55 -3.04 -14.77
N THR A 4 -9.28 -4.09 -14.40
CA THR A 4 -9.85 -4.22 -13.06
C THR A 4 -8.72 -4.59 -12.11
N LEU A 5 -8.41 -3.72 -11.14
CA LEU A 5 -7.41 -3.99 -10.12
C LEU A 5 -7.86 -5.16 -9.23
N ARG A 6 -6.94 -6.08 -8.94
CA ARG A 6 -7.16 -7.14 -7.94
C ARG A 6 -7.14 -6.52 -6.54
N TYR A 7 -8.02 -7.04 -5.69
CA TYR A 7 -8.02 -6.73 -4.27
C TYR A 7 -7.45 -7.91 -3.47
N MET A 8 -6.58 -7.60 -2.51
CA MET A 8 -6.03 -8.52 -1.52
C MET A 8 -6.68 -8.22 -0.17
N ASN A 9 -7.01 -9.22 0.62
CA ASN A 9 -7.56 -9.04 1.96
C ASN A 9 -6.45 -8.93 3.03
N ARG A 10 -6.82 -8.47 4.23
CA ARG A 10 -5.88 -8.24 5.34
C ARG A 10 -5.17 -9.50 5.83
N ASP A 11 -5.79 -10.67 5.72
CA ASP A 11 -5.22 -11.93 6.16
C ASP A 11 -4.16 -12.40 5.16
N GLU A 12 -4.44 -12.28 3.86
CA GLU A 12 -3.46 -12.53 2.80
C GLU A 12 -2.22 -11.64 2.93
N LEU A 13 -2.40 -10.34 3.25
CA LEU A 13 -1.27 -9.44 3.46
C LEU A 13 -0.48 -9.79 4.73
N ALA A 14 -1.16 -10.17 5.82
CA ALA A 14 -0.49 -10.58 7.05
C ALA A 14 0.32 -11.87 6.85
N GLU A 15 -0.22 -12.85 6.13
CA GLU A 15 0.47 -14.08 5.75
C GLU A 15 1.67 -13.77 4.85
N LEU A 16 1.52 -12.87 3.87
CA LEU A 16 2.62 -12.43 3.02
C LEU A 16 3.76 -11.81 3.83
N ILE A 17 3.47 -10.90 4.76
CA ILE A 17 4.48 -10.25 5.60
C ILE A 17 5.21 -11.25 6.49
N LYS A 18 4.52 -12.29 6.96
CA LYS A 18 5.08 -13.33 7.84
C LYS A 18 5.71 -14.52 7.10
N SER A 19 5.69 -14.50 5.77
CA SER A 19 6.29 -15.53 4.93
C SER A 19 7.81 -15.35 4.77
N ASP A 20 8.42 -16.12 3.88
CA ASP A 20 9.82 -15.99 3.48
C ASP A 20 10.06 -14.84 2.48
N LYS A 21 9.00 -14.14 2.06
CA LYS A 21 9.06 -12.98 1.15
C LYS A 21 9.70 -11.78 1.83
N VAL A 22 10.54 -11.07 1.10
CA VAL A 22 11.32 -9.94 1.60
C VAL A 22 10.71 -8.61 1.15
N ALA A 23 10.39 -7.75 2.11
CA ALA A 23 9.90 -6.40 1.82
C ALA A 23 10.90 -5.59 0.98
N LYS A 24 10.38 -4.77 0.06
CA LYS A 24 11.12 -3.96 -0.93
C LYS A 24 11.94 -4.77 -1.95
N LYS A 25 11.81 -6.10 -1.95
CA LYS A 25 12.38 -7.01 -2.95
C LYS A 25 11.29 -7.81 -3.64
N ASP A 26 10.52 -8.56 -2.85
CA ASP A 26 9.45 -9.41 -3.36
C ASP A 26 8.09 -8.70 -3.37
N TYR A 27 7.89 -7.78 -2.42
CA TYR A 27 6.67 -6.97 -2.33
C TYR A 27 6.95 -5.61 -1.70
N VAL A 28 6.06 -4.64 -1.92
CA VAL A 28 6.07 -3.35 -1.23
C VAL A 28 4.65 -2.88 -0.93
N VAL A 29 4.43 -2.39 0.29
CA VAL A 29 3.17 -1.77 0.69
C VAL A 29 3.30 -0.26 0.53
N VAL A 30 2.34 0.36 -0.16
CA VAL A 30 2.25 1.79 -0.39
C VAL A 30 0.99 2.34 0.30
N ASP A 31 1.21 3.15 1.32
CA ASP A 31 0.17 3.81 2.09
C ASP A 31 -0.07 5.22 1.52
N VAL A 32 -1.23 5.44 0.92
CA VAL A 32 -1.56 6.73 0.29
C VAL A 32 -2.46 7.62 1.16
N ARG A 33 -2.51 7.36 2.47
CA ARG A 33 -3.11 8.29 3.43
C ARG A 33 -2.34 9.61 3.46
N ASP A 34 -3.08 10.69 3.73
CA ASP A 34 -2.58 12.06 3.81
C ASP A 34 -2.32 12.34 5.30
N ASP A 35 -2.96 13.36 5.88
CA ASP A 35 -2.86 13.66 7.33
C ASP A 35 -3.36 12.51 8.22
N ASP A 36 -4.23 11.65 7.68
CA ASP A 36 -4.76 10.45 8.34
C ASP A 36 -3.78 9.25 8.34
N TYR A 37 -2.53 9.46 7.93
CA TYR A 37 -1.44 8.48 8.09
C TYR A 37 -1.05 8.31 9.58
N VAL A 38 -1.21 9.36 10.39
CA VAL A 38 -0.96 9.35 11.83
C VAL A 38 -1.84 8.30 12.54
N GLY A 39 -1.37 7.77 13.68
CA GLY A 39 -2.06 6.76 14.46
C GLY A 39 -1.59 5.32 14.21
N GLY A 40 -0.68 5.11 13.27
CA GLY A 40 -0.04 3.83 12.98
C GLY A 40 -0.05 3.50 11.50
N ASN A 41 0.81 2.56 11.12
CA ASN A 41 0.95 2.14 9.74
C ASN A 41 1.35 0.67 9.63
N ILE A 42 1.16 0.09 8.44
CA ILE A 42 1.66 -1.25 8.13
C ILE A 42 3.18 -1.20 8.11
N LYS A 43 3.82 -2.17 8.77
CA LYS A 43 5.26 -2.17 8.98
C LYS A 43 6.04 -2.09 7.67
N GLY A 44 6.96 -1.14 7.59
CA GLY A 44 7.86 -0.99 6.45
C GLY A 44 7.20 -0.50 5.16
N CYS A 45 5.96 0.03 5.25
CA CYS A 45 5.30 0.65 4.10
C CYS A 45 6.03 1.93 3.64
N ILE A 46 5.77 2.33 2.40
CA ILE A 46 6.13 3.65 1.88
C ILE A 46 4.89 4.52 1.99
N ASN A 47 4.96 5.63 2.75
CA ASN A 47 3.90 6.63 2.71
C ASN A 47 4.08 7.50 1.46
N GLN A 48 3.04 7.55 0.62
CA GLN A 48 2.98 8.35 -0.59
C GLN A 48 1.60 9.04 -0.66
N PRO A 49 1.43 10.20 0.00
CA PRO A 49 0.13 10.87 0.14
C PRO A 49 -0.63 11.05 -1.19
N ALA A 50 -1.93 10.77 -1.17
CA ALA A 50 -2.78 10.84 -2.37
C ALA A 50 -2.88 12.27 -2.94
N SER A 51 -2.83 13.28 -2.07
CA SER A 51 -2.84 14.72 -2.42
C SER A 51 -1.65 15.13 -3.30
N GLU A 52 -0.50 14.50 -3.13
CA GLU A 52 0.74 14.79 -3.87
C GLU A 52 1.06 13.71 -4.93
N PHE A 53 0.22 12.68 -5.06
CA PHE A 53 0.54 11.45 -5.78
C PHE A 53 0.91 11.68 -7.25
N LEU A 54 0.19 12.58 -7.94
CA LEU A 54 0.44 12.87 -9.35
C LEU A 54 1.83 13.47 -9.61
N MET A 55 2.40 14.18 -8.64
CA MET A 55 3.72 14.80 -8.77
C MET A 55 4.85 13.83 -8.38
N THR A 56 4.52 12.77 -7.66
CA THR A 56 5.50 11.92 -6.97
C THR A 56 5.54 10.48 -7.51
N VAL A 57 4.53 10.08 -8.28
CA VAL A 57 4.37 8.72 -8.82
C VAL A 57 5.56 8.27 -9.67
N ASP A 58 6.18 9.15 -10.46
CA ASP A 58 7.36 8.81 -11.28
C ASP A 58 8.55 8.37 -10.40
N GLY A 59 8.73 9.05 -9.28
CA GLY A 59 9.73 8.70 -8.26
C GLY A 59 9.38 7.39 -7.54
N LEU A 60 8.10 7.13 -7.30
CA LEU A 60 7.64 5.86 -6.73
C LEU A 60 7.95 4.71 -7.70
N VAL A 61 7.54 4.81 -8.98
CA VAL A 61 7.83 3.80 -10.02
C VAL A 61 9.33 3.53 -10.10
N SER A 62 10.15 4.57 -10.09
CA SER A 62 11.62 4.42 -10.14
C SER A 62 12.17 3.60 -8.97
N LYS A 63 11.58 3.73 -7.76
CA LYS A 63 11.98 2.99 -6.55
C LYS A 63 11.45 1.56 -6.51
N THR A 64 10.35 1.27 -7.19
CA THR A 64 9.62 -0.01 -7.08
C THR A 64 9.57 -0.81 -8.39
N LYS A 65 10.24 -0.34 -9.45
CA LYS A 65 10.26 -1.01 -10.76
C LYS A 65 10.74 -2.47 -10.69
N ASP A 66 11.66 -2.79 -9.79
CA ASP A 66 12.23 -4.14 -9.66
C ASP A 66 11.46 -5.02 -8.66
N VAL A 67 10.36 -4.51 -8.09
CA VAL A 67 9.52 -5.22 -7.10
C VAL A 67 8.32 -5.85 -7.81
N PRO A 68 8.15 -7.18 -7.74
CA PRO A 68 7.06 -7.88 -8.44
C PRO A 68 5.65 -7.59 -7.92
N LEU A 69 5.49 -7.22 -6.64
CA LEU A 69 4.17 -6.98 -6.05
C LEU A 69 4.09 -5.63 -5.35
N VAL A 70 3.18 -4.77 -5.80
CA VAL A 70 2.94 -3.44 -5.21
C VAL A 70 1.52 -3.38 -4.67
N ILE A 71 1.40 -3.27 -3.34
CA ILE A 71 0.12 -3.26 -2.62
C ILE A 71 -0.21 -1.85 -2.18
N PHE A 72 -1.25 -1.26 -2.75
CA PHE A 72 -1.75 0.07 -2.36
C PHE A 72 -2.85 -0.03 -1.31
N HIS A 73 -2.88 0.94 -0.40
CA HIS A 73 -4.02 1.11 0.49
C HIS A 73 -4.19 2.56 0.92
N CYS A 74 -5.38 2.90 1.44
CA CYS A 74 -5.55 4.12 2.23
C CYS A 74 -6.22 3.75 3.57
N ALA A 75 -7.01 4.65 4.17
CA ALA A 75 -7.76 4.33 5.39
C ALA A 75 -8.80 3.22 5.16
N LEU A 76 -9.63 3.36 4.12
CA LEU A 76 -10.72 2.41 3.79
C LEU A 76 -10.56 1.74 2.42
N SER A 77 -9.57 2.16 1.62
CA SER A 77 -9.34 1.71 0.25
C SER A 77 -10.54 1.79 -0.70
N GLN A 78 -11.44 2.77 -0.51
CA GLN A 78 -12.61 2.99 -1.37
C GLN A 78 -12.38 4.00 -2.50
N VAL A 79 -11.47 4.96 -2.29
CA VAL A 79 -11.22 6.07 -3.24
C VAL A 79 -9.72 6.26 -3.49
N ARG A 80 -8.98 6.73 -2.49
CA ARG A 80 -7.55 7.06 -2.62
C ARG A 80 -6.69 5.85 -3.02
N GLY A 81 -6.82 4.73 -2.31
CA GLY A 81 -6.08 3.49 -2.62
C GLY A 81 -6.25 3.02 -4.08
N PRO A 82 -7.49 2.74 -4.54
CA PRO A 82 -7.72 2.31 -5.93
C PRO A 82 -7.31 3.34 -6.98
N LYS A 83 -7.54 4.63 -6.73
CA LYS A 83 -7.14 5.71 -7.65
C LYS A 83 -5.62 5.76 -7.80
N SER A 84 -4.88 5.75 -6.71
CA SER A 84 -3.41 5.80 -6.72
C SER A 84 -2.81 4.54 -7.35
N ALA A 85 -3.36 3.36 -7.05
CA ALA A 85 -2.94 2.11 -7.68
C ALA A 85 -3.08 2.16 -9.22
N ARG A 86 -4.20 2.70 -9.70
CA ARG A 86 -4.44 2.86 -11.13
C ARG A 86 -3.47 3.87 -11.77
N ILE A 87 -3.30 5.04 -11.15
CA ILE A 87 -2.34 6.05 -11.62
C ILE A 87 -0.93 5.44 -11.69
N TYR A 88 -0.51 4.73 -10.65
CA TYR A 88 0.79 4.07 -10.62
C TYR A 88 0.95 3.04 -11.76
N ALA A 89 -0.05 2.18 -11.98
CA ALA A 89 0.00 1.19 -13.05
C ALA A 89 0.08 1.85 -14.44
N GLU A 90 -0.73 2.88 -14.68
CA GLU A 90 -0.73 3.65 -15.94
C GLU A 90 0.61 4.39 -16.13
N THR A 91 1.12 5.07 -15.09
CA THR A 91 2.43 5.73 -15.14
C THR A 91 3.56 4.74 -15.40
N ARG A 92 3.59 3.60 -14.69
CA ARG A 92 4.61 2.56 -14.86
C ARG A 92 4.65 2.04 -16.29
N GLN A 93 3.48 1.77 -16.87
CA GLN A 93 3.35 1.36 -18.27
C GLN A 93 3.86 2.44 -19.25
N ASN A 94 3.66 3.71 -18.94
CA ASN A 94 4.04 4.82 -19.82
C ASN A 94 5.54 5.16 -19.76
N ILE A 95 6.20 4.97 -18.62
CA ILE A 95 7.59 5.42 -18.42
C ILE A 95 8.63 4.29 -18.53
N LEU A 96 8.22 3.02 -18.44
CA LEU A 96 9.14 1.88 -18.56
C LEU A 96 9.04 1.25 -19.95
N ASP A 97 10.12 1.35 -20.74
CA ASP A 97 10.21 0.71 -22.06
C ASP A 97 10.21 -0.82 -21.98
N LYS A 98 10.78 -1.36 -20.90
CA LYS A 98 10.82 -2.78 -20.57
C LYS A 98 10.53 -2.91 -19.08
N ASP A 99 9.52 -3.70 -18.77
CA ASP A 99 9.08 -3.93 -17.42
C ASP A 99 9.19 -5.42 -17.05
N ILE A 100 9.33 -5.70 -15.77
CA ILE A 100 9.24 -7.06 -15.23
C ILE A 100 7.78 -7.50 -15.17
N ASP A 101 7.57 -8.81 -15.04
CA ASP A 101 6.27 -9.32 -14.61
C ASP A 101 5.99 -8.80 -13.20
N HIS A 102 4.86 -8.11 -13.04
CA HIS A 102 4.51 -7.46 -11.80
C HIS A 102 2.99 -7.39 -11.64
N GLU A 103 2.59 -7.20 -10.39
CA GLU A 103 1.20 -7.04 -10.01
C GLU A 103 1.00 -5.79 -9.16
N VAL A 104 -0.04 -5.03 -9.48
CA VAL A 104 -0.52 -3.90 -8.68
C VAL A 104 -1.86 -4.27 -8.09
N VAL A 105 -1.94 -4.25 -6.76
CA VAL A 105 -3.14 -4.68 -6.02
C VAL A 105 -3.55 -3.65 -4.98
N VAL A 106 -4.80 -3.73 -4.54
CA VAL A 106 -5.34 -2.88 -3.49
C VAL A 106 -5.65 -3.71 -2.25
N LEU A 107 -5.17 -3.30 -1.08
CA LEU A 107 -5.61 -3.88 0.19
C LEU A 107 -7.06 -3.49 0.44
N ARG A 108 -7.93 -4.49 0.49
CA ARG A 108 -9.35 -4.35 0.82
C ARG A 108 -9.53 -3.80 2.23
N ASP A 109 -10.49 -2.88 2.37
CA ASP A 109 -10.89 -2.20 3.61
C ASP A 109 -9.81 -1.34 4.29
N GLY A 110 -8.62 -1.22 3.66
CA GLY A 110 -7.57 -0.29 4.05
C GLY A 110 -6.97 -0.53 5.43
N PHE A 111 -6.29 0.50 5.94
CA PHE A 111 -5.59 0.42 7.23
C PHE A 111 -6.55 0.29 8.40
N THR A 112 -7.75 0.87 8.34
CA THR A 112 -8.74 0.84 9.43
C THR A 112 -9.04 -0.58 9.88
N GLU A 113 -9.35 -1.48 8.93
CA GLU A 113 -9.63 -2.89 9.25
C GLU A 113 -8.36 -3.69 9.51
N PHE A 114 -7.24 -3.34 8.86
CA PHE A 114 -5.97 -4.02 9.10
C PHE A 114 -5.51 -3.84 10.55
N GLN A 115 -5.46 -2.59 11.04
CA GLN A 115 -5.08 -2.31 12.42
C GLN A 115 -6.11 -2.83 13.43
N ALA A 116 -7.40 -2.83 13.08
CA ALA A 116 -8.45 -3.35 13.98
C ALA A 116 -8.20 -4.81 14.36
N LYS A 117 -7.61 -5.60 13.45
CA LYS A 117 -7.22 -6.99 13.70
C LYS A 117 -5.79 -7.14 14.22
N TYR A 118 -4.83 -6.39 13.65
CA TYR A 118 -3.40 -6.68 13.82
C TYR A 118 -2.61 -5.64 14.63
N ARG A 119 -3.25 -4.61 15.22
CA ARG A 119 -2.56 -3.56 16.01
C ARG A 119 -1.62 -4.06 17.11
N ASN A 120 -1.88 -5.24 17.68
CA ASN A 120 -1.08 -5.82 18.76
C ASN A 120 0.11 -6.64 18.24
N ASP A 121 0.28 -6.74 16.91
CA ASP A 121 1.33 -7.52 16.27
C ASP A 121 2.44 -6.59 15.73
N PRO A 122 3.60 -6.51 16.40
CA PRO A 122 4.68 -5.59 16.03
C PRO A 122 5.43 -6.02 14.76
N GLU A 123 5.12 -7.19 14.18
CA GLU A 123 5.62 -7.57 12.86
C GLU A 123 4.76 -6.99 11.73
N LEU A 124 3.49 -6.67 12.02
CA LEU A 124 2.51 -6.23 11.02
C LEU A 124 2.22 -4.73 11.10
N VAL A 125 2.17 -4.16 12.31
CA VAL A 125 1.83 -2.76 12.55
C VAL A 125 2.96 -2.09 13.35
N GLU A 126 3.33 -0.88 12.94
CA GLU A 126 4.27 -0.02 13.66
C GLU A 126 3.65 1.37 13.90
N ASN A 127 4.25 2.13 14.82
CA ASN A 127 3.81 3.48 15.20
C ASN A 127 2.34 3.58 15.64
N TRP A 128 1.75 2.48 16.13
CA TRP A 128 0.35 2.47 16.56
C TRP A 128 0.17 3.31 17.82
N ASP A 129 -0.73 4.28 17.76
CA ASP A 129 -1.02 5.20 18.85
C ASP A 129 -2.41 4.92 19.42
N LYS A 130 -2.46 4.45 20.66
CA LYS A 130 -3.72 4.14 21.33
C LYS A 130 -4.64 5.36 21.44
N ASP A 131 -4.10 6.53 21.74
CA ASP A 131 -4.92 7.71 22.03
C ASP A 131 -5.59 8.23 20.75
N PHE A 132 -4.98 7.98 19.59
CA PHE A 132 -5.57 8.27 18.30
C PHE A 132 -6.80 7.39 17.99
N TRP A 133 -6.79 6.11 18.40
CA TRP A 133 -7.87 5.15 18.09
C TRP A 133 -8.92 5.01 19.19
N VAL A 134 -8.69 5.60 20.38
CA VAL A 134 -9.58 5.51 21.54
C VAL A 134 -10.41 6.79 21.73
N THR A 135 -10.59 7.59 20.67
CA THR A 135 -11.52 8.74 20.73
C THR A 135 -12.91 8.28 21.16
N GLU A 136 -13.38 8.86 22.26
CA GLU A 136 -14.59 8.53 23.06
C GLU A 136 -15.86 8.17 22.27
#